data_AF-A0A2H9P7U3-F1
#
_entry.id   AF-A0A2H9P7U3-F1
#
_cell.length_a   1.000
_cell.length_b   1.000
_cell.length_c   1.000
_cell.angle_alpha   90.00
_cell.angle_beta   90.00
_cell.angle_gamma   90.00
#
_symmetry.space_group_name_H-M   'P 1'
#
loop_
_entity.id
_entity.type
_entity.pdbx_description
1 polymer ?
#
loop_
_entity_poly.entity_id
_entity_poly.type
_entity_poly.pdbx_seq_one_letter_code
_entity_poly.pdbx_strand_id
1 'polypeptide(L)'
;RFTFHNAGHILGSSIVHLHIGEGAHNLVYSGDIKYGRTNLFEPADVRYPRIETLLIESTYGGRNDIQPRIMDAEAELIRTIKMVTDRRGKVLIPVFAVGRSQEIMLVLEKYLQNEGITVYLDGMTREASAIHTVYPEYLRRNVQRRILQNNSPFENEMFKNVVGRDRKSIVESDEKCVILAPSGMLSGGPSVEFLKLMAPDERNALMFVGYQSTSSLGRRVQSGEKEVPTLSEGRKLSSMKINLSVHTVDGFSGHSDRPQLMAFCRNLRPKPQRIITMHGDDTKPDDLARGLNKLLHIETRSMMDLDSTRLK
;
A
#
# COMPACT_ATOMS: atom_id res chain seq x y z
N ARG A 1 -19.52 23.92 -1.35
CA ARG A 1 -20.07 22.57 -1.65
C ARG A 1 -18.91 21.61 -1.82
N PHE A 2 -19.06 20.33 -1.47
CA PHE A 2 -18.02 19.33 -1.70
C PHE A 2 -18.57 18.13 -2.47
N THR A 3 -17.71 17.49 -3.25
CA THR A 3 -17.99 16.26 -4.01
C THR A 3 -16.83 15.29 -3.82
N PHE A 4 -17.12 14.02 -3.58
CA PHE A 4 -16.11 12.96 -3.55
C PHE A 4 -15.98 12.30 -4.91
N HIS A 5 -14.75 12.02 -5.31
CA HIS A 5 -14.38 11.31 -6.53
C HIS A 5 -13.46 10.13 -6.18
N ASN A 6 -13.41 9.09 -7.00
CA ASN A 6 -12.59 7.92 -6.70
C ASN A 6 -11.09 8.27 -6.69
N ALA A 7 -10.37 7.87 -5.64
CA ALA A 7 -8.91 8.01 -5.55
C ALA A 7 -8.14 6.75 -5.97
N GLY A 8 -8.80 5.59 -6.03
CA GLY A 8 -8.17 4.32 -6.41
C GLY A 8 -7.14 3.75 -5.41
N HIS A 9 -7.00 4.35 -4.23
CA HIS A 9 -5.96 4.05 -3.25
C HIS A 9 -6.33 2.86 -2.33
N ILE A 10 -7.45 2.97 -1.63
CA ILE A 10 -8.08 1.93 -0.78
C ILE A 10 -9.61 1.98 -0.93
N LEU A 11 -10.33 1.05 -0.30
CA LEU A 11 -11.79 1.03 -0.32
C LEU A 11 -12.36 2.35 0.20
N GLY A 12 -13.22 3.00 -0.59
CA GLY A 12 -13.82 4.30 -0.26
C GLY A 12 -12.87 5.50 -0.34
N SER A 13 -11.60 5.31 -0.71
CA SER A 13 -10.65 6.42 -0.86
C SER A 13 -11.17 7.45 -1.85
N SER A 14 -11.11 8.72 -1.45
CA SER A 14 -11.79 9.79 -2.14
C SER A 14 -10.89 11.00 -2.35
N ILE A 15 -10.92 11.52 -3.58
CA ILE A 15 -10.46 12.86 -3.92
C ILE A 15 -11.57 13.84 -3.55
N VAL A 16 -11.22 14.93 -2.87
CA VAL A 16 -12.18 15.94 -2.42
C VAL A 16 -12.18 17.12 -3.38
N HIS A 17 -13.28 17.34 -4.09
CA HIS A 17 -13.51 18.54 -4.89
C HIS A 17 -14.33 19.55 -4.09
N LEU A 18 -13.77 20.74 -3.86
CA LEU A 18 -14.41 21.83 -3.14
C LEU A 18 -14.78 22.95 -4.10
N HIS A 19 -16.07 23.28 -4.13
CA HIS A 19 -16.62 24.44 -4.81
C HIS A 19 -16.86 25.56 -3.78
N ILE A 20 -16.07 26.64 -3.86
CA ILE A 20 -15.99 27.70 -2.85
C ILE A 20 -16.68 28.97 -3.36
N GLY A 21 -17.57 29.53 -2.53
CA GLY A 21 -18.45 30.64 -2.93
C GLY A 21 -19.39 30.25 -4.07
N GLU A 22 -19.73 31.21 -4.92
CA GLU A 22 -20.46 31.00 -6.19
C GLU A 22 -19.49 30.61 -7.32
N GLY A 23 -18.60 29.66 -7.04
CA GLY A 23 -17.50 29.30 -7.93
C GLY A 23 -16.39 30.34 -8.00
N ALA A 24 -16.19 31.10 -6.92
CA ALA A 24 -15.07 32.02 -6.78
C ALA A 24 -13.73 31.27 -6.94
N HIS A 25 -13.64 30.06 -6.34
CA HIS A 25 -12.49 29.17 -6.47
C HIS A 25 -12.91 27.71 -6.34
N ASN A 26 -12.28 26.81 -7.10
CA ASN A 26 -12.48 25.37 -6.98
C ASN A 26 -11.14 24.71 -6.70
N LEU A 27 -11.13 23.90 -5.65
CA LEU A 27 -9.95 23.20 -5.17
C LEU A 27 -10.19 21.69 -5.27
N VAL A 28 -9.19 20.95 -5.74
CA VAL A 28 -9.16 19.49 -5.67
C VAL A 28 -8.04 19.10 -4.72
N TYR A 29 -8.39 18.35 -3.67
CA TYR A 29 -7.44 17.73 -2.76
C TYR A 29 -7.41 16.23 -3.01
N SER A 30 -6.28 15.71 -3.48
CA SER A 30 -6.19 14.32 -3.92
C SER A 30 -6.31 13.31 -2.78
N GLY A 31 -5.81 13.67 -1.59
CA GLY A 31 -5.38 12.65 -0.62
C GLY A 31 -4.35 11.71 -1.25
N ASP A 32 -4.28 10.47 -0.79
CA ASP A 32 -3.49 9.43 -1.46
C ASP A 32 -4.23 8.90 -2.68
N ILE A 33 -3.51 8.73 -3.81
CA ILE A 33 -4.13 8.31 -5.08
C ILE A 33 -3.36 7.19 -5.76
N LYS A 34 -4.08 6.33 -6.48
CA LYS A 34 -3.50 5.41 -7.46
C LYS A 34 -4.08 5.67 -8.85
N TYR A 35 -3.27 6.24 -9.74
CA TYR A 35 -3.60 6.45 -11.15
C TYR A 35 -3.07 5.32 -12.07
N GLY A 36 -2.48 4.28 -11.47
CA GLY A 36 -2.08 3.05 -12.14
C GLY A 36 -3.14 1.95 -12.11
N ARG A 37 -2.89 0.86 -12.83
CA ARG A 37 -3.70 -0.36 -12.74
C ARG A 37 -3.46 -1.05 -11.39
N THR A 38 -4.55 -1.45 -10.73
CA THR A 38 -4.58 -2.36 -9.57
C THR A 38 -5.50 -3.53 -9.88
N ASN A 39 -5.50 -4.55 -9.04
CA ASN A 39 -6.44 -5.66 -9.11
C ASN A 39 -7.77 -5.32 -8.43
N LEU A 40 -7.77 -4.42 -7.44
CA LEU A 40 -8.94 -4.15 -6.60
C LEU A 40 -9.75 -2.89 -6.98
N PHE A 41 -9.11 -1.81 -7.43
CA PHE A 41 -9.77 -0.51 -7.63
C PHE A 41 -9.59 0.06 -9.05
N GLU A 42 -10.57 0.84 -9.50
CA GLU A 42 -10.40 1.67 -10.70
C GLU A 42 -9.43 2.83 -10.41
N PRO A 43 -8.70 3.35 -11.43
CA PRO A 43 -7.75 4.43 -11.22
C PRO A 43 -8.43 5.72 -10.76
N ALA A 44 -7.64 6.59 -10.13
CA ALA A 44 -8.07 7.91 -9.67
C ALA A 44 -8.78 8.73 -10.76
N ASP A 45 -9.87 9.40 -10.40
CA ASP A 45 -10.66 10.23 -11.30
C ASP A 45 -9.90 11.48 -11.74
N VAL A 46 -10.00 11.83 -13.02
CA VAL A 46 -9.31 12.99 -13.64
C VAL A 46 -10.26 14.02 -14.23
N ARG A 47 -11.58 13.85 -14.08
CA ARG A 47 -12.59 14.75 -14.64
C ARG A 47 -13.35 15.46 -13.55
N TYR A 48 -13.29 16.79 -13.56
CA TYR A 48 -13.93 17.67 -12.60
C TYR A 48 -14.74 18.75 -13.34
N PRO A 49 -15.79 19.32 -12.73
CA PRO A 49 -16.54 20.42 -13.36
C PRO A 49 -15.67 21.67 -13.58
N ARG A 50 -14.86 22.02 -12.58
CA ARG A 50 -13.96 23.19 -12.57
C ARG A 50 -12.87 22.99 -11.52
N ILE A 51 -11.63 23.38 -11.82
CA ILE A 51 -10.49 23.29 -10.91
C ILE A 51 -9.54 24.47 -11.15
N GLU A 52 -9.28 25.27 -10.12
CA GLU A 52 -8.25 26.31 -10.14
C GLU A 52 -6.98 25.82 -9.45
N THR A 53 -7.11 25.10 -8.33
CA THR A 53 -5.98 24.62 -7.54
C THR A 53 -6.07 23.12 -7.28
N LEU A 54 -4.97 22.41 -7.54
CA LEU A 54 -4.78 21.01 -7.16
C LEU A 54 -3.83 20.94 -5.97
N LEU A 55 -4.20 20.21 -4.93
CA LEU A 55 -3.30 19.71 -3.89
C LEU A 55 -3.11 18.22 -4.13
N ILE A 56 -1.87 17.77 -4.34
CA ILE A 56 -1.55 16.39 -4.72
C ILE A 56 -0.49 15.76 -3.79
N GLU A 57 -0.66 14.47 -3.46
CA GLU A 57 0.36 13.68 -2.76
C GLU A 57 1.67 13.54 -3.56
N SER A 58 2.75 13.18 -2.87
CA SER A 58 4.09 13.06 -3.46
C SER A 58 4.91 11.94 -2.81
N THR A 59 4.25 10.87 -2.36
CA THR A 59 4.87 9.73 -1.68
C THR A 59 5.98 9.10 -2.55
N TYR A 60 5.73 9.01 -3.85
CA TYR A 60 6.69 8.60 -4.89
C TYR A 60 7.03 9.79 -5.82
N GLY A 61 7.20 10.96 -5.24
CA GLY A 61 7.49 12.20 -5.95
C GLY A 61 8.92 12.30 -6.49
N GLY A 62 9.86 11.44 -6.10
CA GLY A 62 11.23 11.48 -6.62
C GLY A 62 11.35 11.08 -8.09
N ARG A 63 12.32 11.63 -8.83
CA ARG A 63 12.56 11.25 -10.25
C ARG A 63 12.77 9.75 -10.48
N ASN A 64 13.36 9.07 -9.50
CA ASN A 64 13.70 7.64 -9.58
C ASN A 64 12.65 6.75 -8.90
N ASP A 65 11.57 7.34 -8.37
CA ASP A 65 10.49 6.62 -7.69
C ASP A 65 9.54 5.98 -8.72
N ILE A 66 10.07 5.02 -9.47
CA ILE A 66 9.36 4.29 -10.53
C ILE A 66 9.08 2.88 -10.03
N GLN A 67 7.82 2.45 -10.11
CA GLN A 67 7.44 1.09 -9.72
C GLN A 67 7.46 0.16 -10.94
N PRO A 68 7.78 -1.13 -10.76
CA PRO A 68 7.67 -2.11 -11.83
C PRO A 68 6.21 -2.29 -12.26
N ARG A 69 6.01 -2.93 -13.42
CA ARG A 69 4.65 -3.27 -13.86
C ARG A 69 4.06 -4.29 -12.90
N ILE A 70 2.77 -4.18 -12.62
CA ILE A 70 2.08 -5.08 -11.68
C ILE A 70 2.25 -6.56 -12.03
N MET A 71 2.32 -6.91 -13.31
CA MET A 71 2.57 -8.30 -13.74
C MET A 71 3.96 -8.81 -13.35
N ASP A 72 4.98 -7.96 -13.43
CA ASP A 72 6.35 -8.33 -13.05
C ASP A 72 6.44 -8.48 -11.52
N ALA A 73 5.78 -7.58 -10.78
CA ALA A 73 5.66 -7.64 -9.33
C ALA A 73 4.91 -8.90 -8.86
N GLU A 74 3.80 -9.27 -9.53
CA GLU A 74 3.08 -10.53 -9.29
C GLU A 74 3.98 -11.74 -9.51
N ALA A 75 4.71 -11.78 -10.64
CA ALA A 75 5.61 -12.89 -10.93
C ALA A 75 6.74 -13.02 -9.90
N GLU A 76 7.32 -11.90 -9.47
CA GLU A 76 8.34 -11.87 -8.43
C GLU A 76 7.82 -12.30 -7.06
N LEU A 77 6.65 -11.79 -6.65
CA LEU A 77 6.01 -12.18 -5.39
C LEU A 77 5.82 -13.70 -5.32
N ILE A 78 5.21 -14.27 -6.37
CA ILE A 78 4.90 -15.71 -6.43
C ILE A 78 6.17 -16.55 -6.49
N ARG A 79 7.16 -16.15 -7.30
CA ARG A 79 8.45 -16.83 -7.40
C ARG A 79 9.14 -16.91 -6.04
N THR A 80 9.21 -15.79 -5.32
CA THR A 80 9.87 -15.73 -4.01
C THR A 80 9.11 -16.54 -2.96
N ILE A 81 7.77 -16.49 -2.96
CA ILE A 81 6.95 -17.31 -2.05
C ILE A 81 7.19 -18.81 -2.28
N LYS A 82 7.17 -19.25 -3.54
CA LYS A 82 7.42 -20.67 -3.88
C LYS A 82 8.83 -21.10 -3.46
N MET A 83 9.85 -20.31 -3.79
CA MET A 83 11.24 -20.56 -3.40
C MET A 83 11.39 -20.75 -1.87
N VAL A 84 10.76 -19.88 -1.08
CA VAL A 84 10.84 -19.92 0.40
C VAL A 84 10.07 -21.12 0.96
N THR A 85 8.86 -21.37 0.45
CA THR A 85 8.01 -22.46 0.95
C THR A 85 8.49 -23.86 0.53
N ASP A 86 9.18 -23.99 -0.61
CA ASP A 86 9.76 -25.26 -1.07
C ASP A 86 10.93 -25.73 -0.19
N ARG A 87 11.67 -24.80 0.41
CA ARG A 87 12.69 -25.10 1.43
C ARG A 87 12.14 -25.14 2.86
N ARG A 88 10.81 -25.31 3.01
CA ARG A 88 10.08 -25.34 4.29
C ARG A 88 10.19 -24.06 5.13
N GLY A 89 10.53 -22.93 4.51
CA GLY A 89 10.49 -21.62 5.15
C GLY A 89 9.08 -21.05 5.16
N LYS A 90 8.87 -20.05 6.03
CA LYS A 90 7.63 -19.26 6.11
C LYS A 90 7.87 -17.87 5.53
N VAL A 91 6.83 -17.30 4.93
CA VAL A 91 6.88 -15.94 4.39
C VAL A 91 6.03 -15.01 5.25
N LEU A 92 6.65 -13.97 5.82
CA LEU A 92 5.95 -12.87 6.46
C LEU A 92 5.83 -11.69 5.48
N ILE A 93 4.60 -11.24 5.23
CA ILE A 93 4.32 -10.05 4.45
C ILE A 93 3.64 -9.04 5.38
N PRO A 94 4.37 -8.03 5.90
CA PRO A 94 3.76 -6.97 6.68
C PRO A 94 2.86 -6.14 5.77
N VAL A 95 1.58 -6.02 6.14
CA VAL A 95 0.57 -5.27 5.39
C VAL A 95 -0.30 -4.44 6.33
N PHE A 96 -0.80 -3.29 5.87
CA PHE A 96 -1.90 -2.64 6.57
C PHE A 96 -3.17 -3.49 6.45
N ALA A 97 -4.03 -3.45 7.48
CA ALA A 97 -5.24 -4.27 7.51
C ALA A 97 -6.18 -3.99 6.33
N VAL A 98 -6.25 -2.73 5.89
CA VAL A 98 -7.02 -2.25 4.74
C VAL A 98 -6.08 -1.82 3.61
N GLY A 99 -6.44 -2.16 2.37
CA GLY A 99 -5.76 -1.72 1.16
C GLY A 99 -4.85 -2.79 0.58
N ARG A 100 -3.59 -2.81 1.03
CA ARG A 100 -2.56 -3.67 0.43
C ARG A 100 -2.75 -5.15 0.74
N SER A 101 -3.27 -5.47 1.92
CA SER A 101 -3.62 -6.84 2.29
C SER A 101 -4.59 -7.46 1.27
N GLN A 102 -5.68 -6.77 0.91
CA GLN A 102 -6.66 -7.27 -0.05
C GLN A 102 -6.08 -7.38 -1.47
N GLU A 103 -5.25 -6.42 -1.90
CA GLU A 103 -4.56 -6.51 -3.20
C GLU A 103 -3.66 -7.76 -3.27
N ILE A 104 -2.89 -8.03 -2.21
CA ILE A 104 -2.05 -9.22 -2.10
C ILE A 104 -2.90 -10.49 -2.03
N MET A 105 -4.00 -10.49 -1.28
CA MET A 105 -4.92 -11.64 -1.21
C MET A 105 -5.44 -12.03 -2.60
N LEU A 106 -5.81 -11.07 -3.45
CA LEU A 106 -6.23 -11.37 -4.83
C LEU A 106 -5.14 -12.07 -5.64
N VAL A 107 -3.88 -11.65 -5.48
CA VAL A 107 -2.74 -12.25 -6.17
C VAL A 107 -2.46 -13.66 -5.63
N LEU A 108 -2.45 -13.84 -4.31
CA LEU A 108 -2.23 -15.15 -3.70
C LEU A 108 -3.34 -16.13 -4.06
N GLU A 109 -4.61 -15.72 -4.04
CA GLU A 109 -5.74 -16.55 -4.47
C GLU A 109 -5.59 -16.97 -5.93
N LYS A 110 -5.30 -16.02 -6.82
CA LYS A 110 -5.15 -16.28 -8.24
C LYS A 110 -4.06 -17.32 -8.56
N TYR A 111 -2.93 -17.29 -7.85
CA TYR A 111 -1.76 -18.09 -8.21
C TYR A 111 -1.45 -19.26 -7.28
N LEU A 112 -1.92 -19.24 -6.02
CA LEU A 112 -1.51 -20.21 -5.00
C LEU A 112 -2.66 -21.04 -4.41
N GLN A 113 -3.92 -20.77 -4.75
CA GLN A 113 -5.07 -21.48 -4.17
C GLN A 113 -5.01 -23.02 -4.34
N ASN A 114 -4.33 -23.51 -5.38
CA ASN A 114 -4.18 -24.95 -5.66
C ASN A 114 -2.79 -25.52 -5.33
N GLU A 115 -1.93 -24.74 -4.67
CA GLU A 115 -0.54 -25.13 -4.37
C GLU A 115 -0.37 -25.73 -2.96
N GLY A 116 -1.47 -25.90 -2.21
CA GLY A 116 -1.45 -26.39 -0.83
C GLY A 116 -0.76 -25.43 0.15
N ILE A 117 -0.72 -24.13 -0.18
CA ILE A 117 -0.14 -23.08 0.66
C ILE A 117 -1.27 -22.39 1.43
N THR A 118 -1.20 -22.44 2.76
CA THR A 118 -2.11 -21.71 3.64
C THR A 118 -1.67 -20.26 3.80
N VAL A 119 -2.61 -19.31 3.74
CA VAL A 119 -2.36 -17.90 4.02
C VAL A 119 -3.00 -17.54 5.36
N TYR A 120 -2.17 -17.29 6.36
CA TYR A 120 -2.60 -16.84 7.67
C TYR A 120 -2.86 -15.33 7.67
N LEU A 121 -4.05 -14.94 8.09
CA LEU A 121 -4.45 -13.55 8.28
C LEU A 121 -4.47 -13.24 9.78
N ASP A 122 -3.70 -12.26 10.21
CA ASP A 122 -3.69 -11.77 11.60
C ASP A 122 -4.19 -10.31 11.67
N GLY A 123 -4.50 -9.87 12.88
CA GLY A 123 -5.09 -8.57 13.18
C GLY A 123 -6.44 -8.40 12.51
N MET A 124 -6.74 -7.16 12.09
CA MET A 124 -8.03 -6.79 11.52
C MET A 124 -8.15 -7.09 10.01
N THR A 125 -7.27 -7.92 9.45
CA THR A 125 -7.19 -8.13 7.99
C THR A 125 -8.43 -8.83 7.44
N ARG A 126 -9.01 -9.81 8.17
CA ARG A 126 -10.24 -10.48 7.73
C ARG A 126 -11.45 -9.58 7.90
N GLU A 127 -11.55 -8.87 9.01
CA GLU A 127 -12.64 -7.93 9.28
C GLU A 127 -12.66 -6.83 8.23
N ALA A 128 -11.49 -6.28 7.88
CA ALA A 128 -11.33 -5.37 6.76
C ALA A 128 -11.80 -5.99 5.44
N SER A 129 -11.44 -7.24 5.16
CA SER A 129 -11.86 -7.94 3.95
C SER A 129 -13.37 -8.19 3.89
N ALA A 130 -14.01 -8.45 5.05
CA ALA A 130 -15.47 -8.54 5.15
C ALA A 130 -16.16 -7.21 4.83
N ILE A 131 -15.55 -6.06 5.19
CA ILE A 131 -16.07 -4.76 4.77
C ILE A 131 -16.01 -4.61 3.22
N HIS A 132 -14.98 -5.15 2.56
CA HIS A 132 -14.90 -5.11 1.09
C HIS A 132 -16.02 -5.94 0.42
N THR A 133 -16.48 -7.03 1.05
CA THR A 133 -17.59 -7.82 0.49
C THR A 133 -18.95 -7.14 0.67
N VAL A 134 -19.09 -6.26 1.66
CA VAL A 134 -20.30 -5.46 1.90
C VAL A 134 -20.42 -4.28 0.92
N TYR A 135 -19.30 -3.72 0.45
CA TYR A 135 -19.26 -2.57 -0.47
C TYR A 135 -18.67 -2.91 -1.84
N PRO A 136 -19.21 -3.91 -2.57
CA PRO A 136 -18.62 -4.38 -3.82
C PRO A 136 -18.71 -3.34 -4.97
N GLU A 137 -19.58 -2.34 -4.87
CA GLU A 137 -19.72 -1.23 -5.82
C GLU A 137 -18.51 -0.30 -5.89
N TYR A 138 -17.66 -0.30 -4.85
CA TYR A 138 -16.40 0.43 -4.82
C TYR A 138 -15.22 -0.37 -5.39
N LEU A 139 -15.45 -1.63 -5.79
CA LEU A 139 -14.42 -2.52 -6.32
C LEU A 139 -14.47 -2.58 -7.85
N ARG A 140 -13.37 -3.03 -8.46
CA ARG A 140 -13.35 -3.33 -9.90
C ARG A 140 -14.44 -4.33 -10.26
N ARG A 141 -15.01 -4.16 -11.46
CA ARG A 141 -16.15 -4.93 -11.96
C ARG A 141 -15.94 -6.45 -11.96
N ASN A 142 -14.71 -6.94 -12.10
CA ASN A 142 -14.41 -8.37 -12.01
C ASN A 142 -14.51 -8.90 -10.58
N VAL A 143 -13.99 -8.16 -9.59
CA VAL A 143 -14.07 -8.53 -8.17
C VAL A 143 -15.50 -8.36 -7.66
N GLN A 144 -16.15 -7.24 -8.00
CA GLN A 144 -17.56 -6.97 -7.72
C GLN A 144 -18.46 -8.13 -8.16
N ARG A 145 -18.32 -8.59 -9.42
CA ARG A 145 -19.12 -9.71 -9.96
C ARG A 145 -18.91 -11.00 -9.19
N ARG A 146 -17.66 -11.33 -8.84
CA ARG A 146 -17.34 -12.53 -8.05
C ARG A 146 -18.04 -12.51 -6.68
N ILE A 147 -18.00 -11.37 -5.98
CA ILE A 147 -18.65 -11.20 -4.68
C ILE A 147 -20.17 -11.35 -4.81
N LEU A 148 -20.79 -10.67 -5.78
CA LEU A 148 -22.25 -10.75 -6.00
C LEU A 148 -22.74 -12.14 -6.44
N GLN A 149 -21.84 -13.01 -6.89
CA GLN A 149 -22.12 -14.40 -7.25
C GLN A 149 -21.79 -15.40 -6.13
N ASN A 150 -21.56 -14.94 -4.89
CA ASN A 150 -21.16 -15.76 -3.75
C ASN A 150 -19.86 -16.54 -3.98
N ASN A 151 -18.93 -15.98 -4.75
CA ASN A 151 -17.60 -16.52 -5.01
C ASN A 151 -16.52 -15.49 -4.67
N SER A 152 -16.61 -14.94 -3.46
CA SER A 152 -15.68 -13.91 -2.98
C SER A 152 -14.25 -14.45 -2.95
N PRO A 153 -13.27 -13.76 -3.59
CA PRO A 153 -11.87 -14.18 -3.49
C PRO A 153 -11.34 -14.10 -2.06
N PHE A 154 -11.92 -13.25 -1.20
CA PHE A 154 -11.48 -13.07 0.18
C PHE A 154 -11.95 -14.17 1.12
N GLU A 155 -12.85 -15.04 0.66
CA GLU A 155 -13.44 -16.15 1.44
C GLU A 155 -12.90 -17.52 1.00
N ASN A 156 -11.90 -17.56 0.12
CA ASN A 156 -11.25 -18.79 -0.30
C ASN A 156 -10.65 -19.53 0.93
N GLU A 157 -10.77 -20.86 0.94
CA GLU A 157 -10.35 -21.73 2.05
C GLU A 157 -8.85 -21.65 2.39
N MET A 158 -8.03 -21.15 1.45
CA MET A 158 -6.62 -20.90 1.70
C MET A 158 -6.39 -19.84 2.79
N PHE A 159 -7.34 -18.93 3.01
CA PHE A 159 -7.22 -17.84 3.99
C PHE A 159 -7.72 -18.29 5.37
N LYS A 160 -6.79 -18.44 6.32
CA LYS A 160 -7.08 -18.85 7.70
C LYS A 160 -6.80 -17.72 8.68
N ASN A 161 -7.72 -17.47 9.59
CA ASN A 161 -7.47 -16.53 10.66
C ASN A 161 -6.54 -17.09 11.74
N VAL A 162 -5.70 -16.20 12.26
CA VAL A 162 -5.01 -16.41 13.53
C VAL A 162 -6.00 -16.13 14.67
N VAL A 163 -6.85 -17.09 15.00
CA VAL A 163 -7.77 -17.02 16.17
C VAL A 163 -7.20 -17.87 17.30
N GLY A 164 -6.88 -17.27 18.45
CA GLY A 164 -6.56 -17.98 19.69
C GLY A 164 -5.37 -18.96 19.64
N ARG A 165 -4.67 -19.08 18.51
CA ARG A 165 -3.43 -19.85 18.38
C ARG A 165 -2.26 -19.01 18.87
N ASP A 166 -1.32 -19.66 19.54
CA ASP A 166 0.00 -19.10 19.75
C ASP A 166 0.64 -18.92 18.36
N ARG A 167 0.96 -17.67 17.97
CA ARG A 167 1.66 -17.34 16.71
C ARG A 167 2.89 -18.23 16.51
N LYS A 168 3.51 -18.65 17.61
CA LYS A 168 4.58 -19.63 17.66
C LYS A 168 4.22 -20.96 16.99
N SER A 169 3.03 -21.51 17.23
CA SER A 169 2.57 -22.77 16.61
C SER A 169 2.51 -22.69 15.08
N ILE A 170 2.15 -21.51 14.53
CA ILE A 170 2.14 -21.30 13.08
C ILE A 170 3.56 -21.30 12.54
N VAL A 171 4.47 -20.58 13.21
CA VAL A 171 5.89 -20.47 12.82
C VAL A 171 6.61 -21.82 12.93
N GLU A 172 6.33 -22.61 13.97
CA GLU A 172 6.96 -23.90 14.24
C GLU A 172 6.35 -25.08 13.46
N SER A 173 5.17 -24.89 12.86
CA SER A 173 4.51 -25.95 12.06
C SER A 173 5.33 -26.37 10.83
N ASP A 174 5.09 -27.56 10.30
CA ASP A 174 5.64 -28.01 9.01
C ASP A 174 4.82 -27.53 7.77
N GLU A 175 3.70 -26.85 7.99
CA GLU A 175 2.77 -26.42 6.92
C GLU A 175 3.40 -25.36 6.01
N LYS A 176 3.30 -25.48 4.67
CA LYS A 176 3.68 -24.36 3.78
C LYS A 176 2.74 -23.19 4.01
N CYS A 177 3.25 -22.05 4.49
CA CYS A 177 2.39 -20.91 4.74
C CYS A 177 3.01 -19.53 4.45
N VAL A 178 2.12 -18.61 4.15
CA VAL A 178 2.35 -17.16 4.05
C VAL A 178 1.56 -16.49 5.17
N ILE A 179 2.12 -15.47 5.79
CA ILE A 179 1.51 -14.74 6.90
C ILE A 179 1.34 -13.28 6.48
N LEU A 180 0.08 -12.83 6.42
CA LEU A 180 -0.27 -11.42 6.24
C LEU A 180 -0.60 -10.83 7.60
N ALA A 181 0.24 -9.91 8.07
CA ALA A 181 0.12 -9.36 9.41
C ALA A 181 0.30 -7.83 9.44
N PRO A 182 -0.53 -7.10 10.20
CA PRO A 182 -0.32 -5.67 10.45
C PRO A 182 0.65 -5.41 11.61
N SER A 183 1.36 -4.27 11.64
CA SER A 183 1.30 -3.18 10.66
C SER A 183 2.29 -3.32 9.49
N GLY A 184 1.96 -2.69 8.35
CA GLY A 184 2.72 -2.80 7.09
C GLY A 184 4.12 -2.18 7.10
N MET A 185 4.45 -1.39 8.13
CA MET A 185 5.77 -0.77 8.30
C MET A 185 6.52 -1.25 9.56
N LEU A 186 6.06 -2.37 10.15
CA LEU A 186 6.60 -2.92 11.39
C LEU A 186 6.62 -1.92 12.57
N SER A 187 5.63 -1.01 12.63
CA SER A 187 5.52 -0.05 13.75
C SER A 187 5.06 -0.69 15.06
N GLY A 188 4.51 -1.91 14.99
CA GLY A 188 4.02 -2.68 16.12
C GLY A 188 3.01 -3.74 15.70
N GLY A 189 2.41 -4.40 16.69
CA GLY A 189 1.35 -5.38 16.47
C GLY A 189 1.85 -6.74 15.93
N PRO A 190 0.94 -7.54 15.36
CA PRO A 190 1.22 -8.91 14.94
C PRO A 190 2.43 -9.09 14.01
N SER A 191 2.69 -8.14 13.11
CA SER A 191 3.82 -8.24 12.17
C SER A 191 5.17 -8.23 12.87
N VAL A 192 5.31 -7.41 13.93
CA VAL A 192 6.52 -7.39 14.77
C VAL A 192 6.65 -8.66 15.61
N GLU A 193 5.53 -9.21 16.08
CA GLU A 193 5.53 -10.47 16.85
C GLU A 193 5.91 -11.68 15.99
N PHE A 194 5.35 -11.80 14.77
CA PHE A 194 5.80 -12.81 13.82
C PHE A 194 7.26 -12.60 13.43
N LEU A 195 7.69 -11.36 13.21
CA LEU A 195 9.09 -11.09 12.90
C LEU A 195 10.01 -11.56 14.03
N LYS A 196 9.68 -11.28 15.30
CA LYS A 196 10.45 -11.78 16.46
C LYS A 196 10.62 -13.30 16.45
N LEU A 197 9.56 -14.04 16.10
CA LEU A 197 9.56 -15.50 16.05
C LEU A 197 10.31 -16.05 14.82
N MET A 198 10.21 -15.37 13.69
CA MET A 198 10.72 -15.85 12.40
C MET A 198 12.15 -15.41 12.09
N ALA A 199 12.58 -14.26 12.62
CA ALA A 199 13.85 -13.62 12.28
C ALA A 199 15.10 -14.48 12.49
N PRO A 200 15.18 -15.37 13.50
CA PRO A 200 16.37 -16.20 13.71
C PRO A 200 16.62 -17.28 12.63
N ASP A 201 15.58 -17.73 11.92
CA ASP A 201 15.66 -18.84 10.97
C ASP A 201 15.82 -18.32 9.52
N GLU A 202 16.96 -18.65 8.91
CA GLU A 202 17.35 -18.23 7.56
C GLU A 202 16.46 -18.83 6.44
N ARG A 203 15.72 -19.89 6.73
CA ARG A 203 14.77 -20.49 5.78
C ARG A 203 13.61 -19.53 5.52
N ASN A 204 13.24 -18.73 6.52
CA ASN A 204 12.14 -17.78 6.45
C ASN A 204 12.46 -16.57 5.55
N ALA A 205 11.41 -15.86 5.19
CA ALA A 205 11.51 -14.60 4.47
C ALA A 205 10.57 -13.53 5.04
N LEU A 206 11.04 -12.29 5.00
CA LEU A 206 10.25 -11.08 5.18
C LEU A 206 10.14 -10.38 3.83
N MET A 207 8.92 -10.10 3.38
CA MET A 207 8.67 -9.49 2.07
C MET A 207 7.91 -8.17 2.21
N PHE A 208 8.59 -7.06 1.94
CA PHE A 208 7.94 -5.75 1.88
C PHE A 208 7.24 -5.56 0.53
N VAL A 209 5.96 -5.19 0.56
CA VAL A 209 5.12 -5.00 -0.64
C VAL A 209 4.57 -3.56 -0.79
N GLY A 210 5.06 -2.65 0.05
CA GLY A 210 4.58 -1.27 0.06
C GLY A 210 5.61 -0.32 0.67
N TYR A 211 5.30 0.97 0.58
CA TYR A 211 6.15 2.04 1.07
C TYR A 211 6.56 1.83 2.53
N GLN A 212 7.82 2.13 2.85
CA GLN A 212 8.36 2.12 4.20
C GLN A 212 8.84 3.54 4.51
N SER A 213 8.20 4.22 5.45
CA SER A 213 8.61 5.58 5.84
C SER A 213 10.02 5.58 6.42
N THR A 214 10.74 6.68 6.24
CA THR A 214 12.16 6.82 6.63
C THR A 214 12.43 6.51 8.10
N SER A 215 11.47 6.80 8.99
CA SER A 215 11.55 6.58 10.43
C SER A 215 11.08 5.21 10.90
N SER A 216 10.56 4.36 10.00
CA SER A 216 9.98 3.07 10.37
C SER A 216 11.03 1.99 10.65
N LEU A 217 10.67 1.03 11.52
CA LEU A 217 11.45 -0.20 11.72
C LEU A 217 11.54 -1.00 10.41
N GLY A 218 10.45 -1.02 9.63
CA GLY A 218 10.42 -1.65 8.31
C GLY A 218 11.50 -1.11 7.38
N ARG A 219 11.70 0.21 7.34
CA ARG A 219 12.75 0.83 6.52
C ARG A 219 14.16 0.42 6.95
N ARG A 220 14.40 0.31 8.25
CA ARG A 220 15.70 -0.15 8.80
C ARG A 220 16.03 -1.57 8.35
N VAL A 221 15.08 -2.49 8.54
CA VAL A 221 15.22 -3.89 8.11
C VAL A 221 15.35 -3.98 6.59
N GLN A 222 14.55 -3.22 5.84
CA GLN A 222 14.61 -3.14 4.38
C GLN A 222 15.99 -2.65 3.88
N SER A 223 16.63 -1.75 4.62
CA SER A 223 17.97 -1.21 4.29
C SER A 223 19.11 -2.17 4.64
N GLY A 224 18.80 -3.38 5.14
CA GLY A 224 19.78 -4.43 5.42
C GLY A 224 20.34 -4.42 6.84
N GLU A 225 19.75 -3.64 7.75
CA GLU A 225 20.17 -3.66 9.16
C GLU A 225 19.92 -5.06 9.77
N LYS A 226 21.00 -5.70 10.22
CA LYS A 226 20.97 -7.08 10.74
C LYS A 226 20.65 -7.18 12.22
N GLU A 227 20.70 -6.07 12.95
CA GLU A 227 20.31 -6.00 14.35
C GLU A 227 19.46 -4.77 14.58
N VAL A 228 18.20 -4.97 14.98
CA VAL A 228 17.27 -3.87 15.21
C VAL A 228 16.80 -3.86 16.66
N PRO A 229 16.63 -2.68 17.29
CA PRO A 229 16.17 -2.59 18.67
C PRO A 229 14.73 -3.05 18.78
N THR A 230 14.47 -3.85 19.80
CA THR A 230 13.15 -4.35 20.16
C THR A 230 12.89 -4.20 21.63
N LEU A 231 11.64 -3.85 21.97
CA LEU A 231 11.14 -3.93 23.33
C LEU A 231 10.78 -5.38 23.65
N SER A 232 11.41 -5.96 24.66
CA SER A 232 11.03 -7.25 25.22
C SER A 232 9.89 -7.09 26.24
N GLU A 233 9.31 -8.21 26.69
CA GLU A 233 8.43 -8.20 27.85
C GLU A 233 9.15 -7.53 29.04
N GLY A 234 8.47 -6.59 29.71
CA GLY A 234 9.04 -5.77 30.78
C GLY A 234 9.75 -4.46 30.34
N ARG A 235 9.59 -4.02 29.08
CA ARG A 235 10.16 -2.76 28.53
C ARG A 235 11.69 -2.67 28.56
N LYS A 236 12.39 -3.79 28.66
CA LYS A 236 13.85 -3.81 28.47
C LYS A 236 14.17 -3.67 26.99
N LEU A 237 15.16 -2.82 26.69
CA LEU A 237 15.67 -2.69 25.34
C LEU A 237 16.54 -3.92 25.04
N SER A 238 16.19 -4.63 23.97
CA SER A 238 16.91 -5.79 23.44
C SER A 238 17.20 -5.57 21.96
N SER A 239 18.06 -6.40 21.35
CA SER A 239 18.25 -6.42 19.90
C SER A 239 17.68 -7.71 19.31
N MET A 240 17.01 -7.58 18.16
CA MET A 240 16.58 -8.71 17.33
C MET A 240 17.54 -8.86 16.15
N LYS A 241 18.10 -10.07 15.98
CA LYS A 241 18.91 -10.43 14.82
C LYS A 241 18.02 -10.81 13.63
N ILE A 242 18.30 -10.23 12.46
CA ILE A 242 17.58 -10.49 11.21
C ILE A 242 18.40 -11.46 10.35
N ASN A 243 18.23 -12.76 10.60
CA ASN A 243 18.88 -13.82 9.82
C ASN A 243 18.04 -14.27 8.62
N LEU A 244 16.71 -14.16 8.72
CA LEU A 244 15.81 -14.43 7.59
C LEU A 244 16.16 -13.59 6.35
N SER A 245 15.75 -14.09 5.18
CA SER A 245 15.93 -13.35 3.94
C SER A 245 14.94 -12.18 3.83
N VAL A 246 15.43 -10.99 3.49
CA VAL A 246 14.59 -9.79 3.33
C VAL A 246 14.46 -9.49 1.84
N HIS A 247 13.22 -9.39 1.36
CA HIS A 247 12.91 -9.08 -0.03
C HIS A 247 12.01 -7.84 -0.08
N THR A 248 12.16 -7.04 -1.14
CA THR A 248 11.22 -5.96 -1.47
C THR A 248 10.61 -6.28 -2.82
N VAL A 249 9.28 -6.36 -2.87
CA VAL A 249 8.53 -6.53 -4.10
C VAL A 249 7.73 -5.26 -4.33
N ASP A 250 8.33 -4.33 -5.05
CA ASP A 250 7.69 -3.10 -5.46
C ASP A 250 6.60 -3.37 -6.51
N GLY A 251 5.64 -2.45 -6.65
CA GLY A 251 4.55 -2.55 -7.63
C GLY A 251 3.18 -2.79 -7.02
N PHE A 252 3.11 -3.18 -5.74
CA PHE A 252 1.84 -3.30 -5.01
C PHE A 252 1.48 -2.07 -4.19
N SER A 253 2.27 -1.00 -4.22
CA SER A 253 1.98 0.22 -3.45
C SER A 253 0.61 0.81 -3.82
N GLY A 254 -0.11 1.32 -2.82
CA GLY A 254 -1.37 2.04 -3.02
C GLY A 254 -1.18 3.45 -3.56
N HIS A 255 0.05 3.95 -3.61
CA HIS A 255 0.36 5.28 -4.11
C HIS A 255 0.78 5.23 -5.57
N SER A 256 0.48 6.31 -6.27
CA SER A 256 0.92 6.54 -7.64
C SER A 256 2.43 6.74 -7.66
N ASP A 257 3.12 6.00 -8.52
CA ASP A 257 4.55 6.22 -8.77
C ASP A 257 4.79 7.53 -9.55
N ARG A 258 6.06 7.90 -9.73
CA ARG A 258 6.42 9.15 -10.41
C ARG A 258 5.76 9.29 -11.80
N PRO A 259 5.83 8.30 -12.72
CA PRO A 259 5.10 8.35 -13.98
C PRO A 259 3.58 8.49 -13.83
N GLN A 260 2.97 7.81 -12.87
CA GLN A 260 1.52 7.88 -12.62
C GLN A 260 1.09 9.25 -12.10
N LEU A 261 1.83 9.85 -11.16
CA LEU A 261 1.57 11.22 -10.65
C LEU A 261 1.66 12.26 -11.78
N MET A 262 2.70 12.16 -12.62
CA MET A 262 2.87 13.02 -13.78
C MET A 262 1.74 12.83 -14.80
N ALA A 263 1.33 11.58 -15.06
CA ALA A 263 0.24 11.25 -15.96
C ALA A 263 -1.12 11.72 -15.45
N PHE A 264 -1.38 11.60 -14.14
CA PHE A 264 -2.59 12.08 -13.47
C PHE A 264 -2.75 13.58 -13.75
N CYS A 265 -1.75 14.40 -13.39
CA CYS A 265 -1.78 15.85 -13.63
C CYS A 265 -1.88 16.20 -15.13
N ARG A 266 -1.24 15.42 -16.00
CA ARG A 266 -1.36 15.58 -17.46
C ARG A 266 -2.78 15.29 -17.98
N ASN A 267 -3.51 14.40 -17.35
CA ASN A 267 -4.83 13.96 -17.81
C ASN A 267 -6.00 14.67 -17.12
N LEU A 268 -5.74 15.49 -16.10
CA LEU A 268 -6.75 16.35 -15.49
C LEU A 268 -7.52 17.19 -16.52
N ARG A 269 -8.85 17.20 -16.37
CA ARG A 269 -9.79 18.02 -17.14
C ARG A 269 -10.82 18.66 -16.19
N PRO A 270 -10.95 20.00 -16.14
CA PRO A 270 -10.07 20.98 -16.79
C PRO A 270 -8.67 21.01 -16.17
N LYS A 271 -7.77 21.79 -16.76
CA LYS A 271 -6.41 21.97 -16.24
C LYS A 271 -6.42 22.95 -15.06
N PRO A 272 -5.73 22.63 -13.94
CA PRO A 272 -5.58 23.59 -12.85
C PRO A 272 -4.72 24.77 -13.28
N GLN A 273 -4.86 25.89 -12.60
CA GLN A 273 -4.00 27.07 -12.75
C GLN A 273 -2.80 27.02 -11.79
N ARG A 274 -2.93 26.27 -10.69
CA ARG A 274 -1.90 26.05 -9.67
C ARG A 274 -1.90 24.59 -9.21
N ILE A 275 -0.72 24.03 -8.99
CA ILE A 275 -0.54 22.73 -8.35
C ILE A 275 0.31 22.92 -7.08
N ILE A 276 -0.11 22.25 -6.01
CA ILE A 276 0.60 22.23 -4.74
C ILE A 276 0.90 20.78 -4.40
N THR A 277 2.17 20.44 -4.24
CA THR A 277 2.61 19.09 -3.88
C THR A 277 2.82 18.97 -2.38
N MET A 278 2.35 17.88 -1.78
CA MET A 278 2.44 17.62 -0.33
C MET A 278 2.51 16.11 -0.08
N HIS A 279 2.49 15.67 1.17
CA HIS A 279 2.45 14.25 1.55
C HIS A 279 3.54 13.41 0.84
N GLY A 280 4.80 13.72 1.14
CA GLY A 280 5.98 13.03 0.62
C GLY A 280 7.21 13.37 1.46
N ASP A 281 8.10 12.41 1.60
CA ASP A 281 9.30 12.55 2.44
C ASP A 281 10.40 13.38 1.73
N ASP A 282 11.29 13.97 2.52
CA ASP A 282 12.50 14.66 2.09
C ASP A 282 12.24 15.71 0.98
N THR A 283 12.89 15.54 -0.18
CA THR A 283 12.84 16.46 -1.33
C THR A 283 11.82 16.03 -2.39
N LYS A 284 11.03 14.98 -2.13
CA LYS A 284 10.06 14.43 -3.10
C LYS A 284 8.95 15.43 -3.48
N PRO A 285 8.35 16.20 -2.56
CA PRO A 285 7.41 17.25 -2.93
C PRO A 285 8.06 18.26 -3.90
N ASP A 286 9.27 18.74 -3.59
CA ASP A 286 10.00 19.71 -4.43
C ASP A 286 10.37 19.15 -5.81
N ASP A 287 10.78 17.88 -5.89
CA ASP A 287 11.12 17.25 -7.16
C ASP A 287 9.88 16.97 -8.03
N LEU A 288 8.74 16.65 -7.41
CA LEU A 288 7.45 16.58 -8.09
C LEU A 288 7.01 17.96 -8.59
N ALA A 289 7.11 18.97 -7.75
CA ALA A 289 6.75 20.34 -8.12
C ALA A 289 7.54 20.83 -9.33
N ARG A 290 8.87 20.67 -9.31
CA ARG A 290 9.74 21.02 -10.44
C ARG A 290 9.41 20.23 -11.70
N GLY A 291 9.12 18.94 -11.56
CA GLY A 291 8.73 18.07 -12.68
C GLY A 291 7.44 18.51 -13.36
N LEU A 292 6.40 18.78 -12.56
CA LEU A 292 5.09 19.20 -13.03
C LEU A 292 5.12 20.60 -13.64
N ASN A 293 5.85 21.53 -13.03
CA ASN A 293 6.04 22.87 -13.60
C ASN A 293 6.68 22.80 -14.99
N LYS A 294 7.76 22.01 -15.14
CA LYS A 294 8.44 21.81 -16.43
C LYS A 294 7.53 21.15 -17.48
N LEU A 295 6.71 20.18 -17.07
CA LEU A 295 5.85 19.42 -17.98
C LEU A 295 4.61 20.21 -18.43
N LEU A 296 3.98 20.96 -17.52
CA LEU A 296 2.66 21.54 -17.73
C LEU A 296 2.68 23.06 -17.92
N HIS A 297 3.79 23.73 -17.62
CA HIS A 297 3.88 25.19 -17.58
C HIS A 297 2.86 25.84 -16.64
N ILE A 298 2.57 25.16 -15.51
CA ILE A 298 1.63 25.59 -14.47
C ILE A 298 2.43 25.97 -13.21
N GLU A 299 1.99 27.03 -12.50
CA GLU A 299 2.56 27.41 -11.20
C GLU A 299 2.50 26.20 -10.26
N THR A 300 3.67 25.67 -9.88
CA THR A 300 3.75 24.49 -9.02
C THR A 300 4.77 24.70 -7.91
N ARG A 301 4.39 24.38 -6.68
CA ARG A 301 5.28 24.44 -5.51
C ARG A 301 4.94 23.36 -4.48
N SER A 302 5.89 23.06 -3.62
CA SER A 302 5.65 22.35 -2.37
C SER A 302 5.14 23.32 -1.29
N MET A 303 4.55 22.78 -0.24
CA MET A 303 4.29 23.51 1.02
C MET A 303 5.03 22.83 2.16
N MET A 304 5.53 23.64 3.08
CA MET A 304 6.03 23.17 4.37
C MET A 304 4.92 23.24 5.42
N ASP A 305 5.08 22.48 6.50
CA ASP A 305 4.21 22.63 7.65
C ASP A 305 4.25 24.09 8.15
N LEU A 306 3.09 24.62 8.52
CA LEU A 306 2.86 26.03 8.91
C LEU A 306 2.82 27.04 7.76
N ASP A 307 3.08 26.65 6.51
CA ASP A 307 2.86 27.53 5.38
C ASP A 307 1.37 27.90 5.23
N SER A 308 1.12 29.14 4.83
CA SER A 308 -0.22 29.63 4.49
C SER A 308 -0.21 30.20 3.07
N THR A 309 -1.09 29.68 2.23
CA THR A 309 -1.26 30.17 0.86
C THR A 309 -2.59 30.87 0.68
N ARG A 310 -2.55 32.09 0.15
CA ARG A 310 -3.77 32.75 -0.33
C ARG A 310 -4.09 32.27 -1.74
N LEU A 311 -5.23 31.60 -1.89
CA LEU A 311 -5.80 31.25 -3.18
C LEU A 311 -6.70 32.40 -3.63
N LYS A 312 -6.30 33.07 -4.71
CA LYS A 312 -7.09 34.09 -5.41
C LYS A 312 -7.38 33.59 -6.81
#